data_AF-A0A953UV55-F1
#
_entry.id   AF-A0A953UV55-F1
#
_cell.length_a   1.000
_cell.length_b   1.000
_cell.length_c   1.000
_cell.angle_alpha   90.00
_cell.angle_beta   90.00
_cell.angle_gamma   90.00
#
_symmetry.space_group_name_H-M   'P 1'
#
loop_
_entity.id
_entity.type
_entity.pdbx_description
1 polymer ?
#
loop_
_entity_poly.entity_id
_entity_poly.type
_entity_poly.pdbx_seq_one_letter_code
_entity_poly.pdbx_strand_id
1 'polypeptide(L)'
;MPTRNVNLTEELDRFVLKKVKTGRYENASEVVRAALRTLEREEQEYEAKLAVLRAAIDEGDASGIAEDGVFERVLDTLKLPKTRR
;
A
#
# COMPACT_ATOMS: atom_id res chain seq x y z
N MET A 1 -10.79 23.11 17.07
CA MET A 1 -10.65 22.31 15.84
C MET A 1 -11.66 22.82 14.82
N PRO A 2 -11.31 22.94 13.53
CA PRO A 2 -12.29 23.32 12.51
C PRO A 2 -13.38 22.25 12.38
N THR A 3 -14.62 22.68 12.19
CA THR A 3 -15.78 21.82 11.98
C THR A 3 -16.09 21.69 10.50
N ARG A 4 -16.45 20.49 10.05
CA ARG A 4 -16.89 20.19 8.69
C ARG A 4 -18.15 19.35 8.77
N ASN A 5 -19.18 19.78 8.06
CA ASN A 5 -20.42 19.02 7.91
C ASN A 5 -20.27 18.07 6.71
N VAL A 6 -20.58 16.80 6.90
CA VAL A 6 -20.49 15.77 5.87
C VAL A 6 -21.79 14.97 5.86
N ASN A 7 -22.26 14.63 4.66
CA ASN A 7 -23.39 13.71 4.50
C ASN A 7 -22.85 12.29 4.46
N LEU A 8 -23.36 11.43 5.34
CA LEU A 8 -23.04 10.01 5.34
C LEU A 8 -24.12 9.23 4.62
N THR A 9 -23.72 8.19 3.90
CA THR A 9 -24.68 7.15 3.49
C THR A 9 -25.19 6.42 4.72
N GLU A 10 -26.36 5.78 4.64
CA GLU A 10 -26.90 5.02 5.77
C GLU A 10 -25.96 3.92 6.25
N GLU A 11 -25.20 3.30 5.35
CA GLU A 11 -24.22 2.28 5.68
C GLU A 11 -23.08 2.84 6.54
N LEU A 12 -22.54 4.00 6.15
CA LEU A 12 -21.47 4.66 6.90
C LEU A 12 -21.95 5.16 8.26
N ASP A 13 -23.17 5.68 8.34
CA ASP A 13 -23.78 6.08 9.61
C ASP A 13 -23.94 4.87 10.56
N ARG A 14 -24.51 3.76 10.07
CA ARG A 14 -24.60 2.50 10.85
C ARG A 14 -23.24 2.00 11.32
N PHE A 15 -22.22 2.11 10.46
CA PHE A 15 -20.85 1.76 10.83
C PHE A 15 -20.31 2.64 11.96
N VAL A 16 -20.46 3.96 11.87
CA VAL A 16 -20.02 4.92 12.89
C VAL A 16 -20.73 4.64 14.22
N LEU A 17 -22.06 4.49 14.20
CA LEU A 17 -22.87 4.15 15.38
C LEU A 17 -22.40 2.85 16.03
N LYS A 18 -22.12 1.81 15.24
CA LYS A 18 -21.60 0.54 15.75
C LYS A 18 -20.24 0.73 16.44
N LYS A 19 -19.34 1.53 15.86
CA LYS A 19 -18.01 1.79 16.45
C LYS A 19 -18.10 2.56 17.75
N VAL A 20 -18.95 3.59 17.83
CA VAL A 20 -19.20 4.32 19.09
C VAL A 20 -19.82 3.41 20.14
N LYS A 21 -20.84 2.61 19.78
CA LYS A 21 -21.53 1.69 20.70
C LYS A 21 -20.61 0.64 21.33
N THR A 22 -19.52 0.26 20.64
CA THR A 22 -18.53 -0.66 21.20
C THR A 22 -17.68 -0.06 22.32
N GLY A 23 -17.79 1.25 22.58
CA GLY A 23 -16.99 1.96 23.57
C GLY A 23 -15.55 2.26 23.14
N ARG A 24 -15.15 1.85 21.93
CA ARG A 24 -13.79 2.13 21.39
C ARG A 24 -13.59 3.61 21.02
N TYR A 25 -14.67 4.33 20.76
CA TYR A 25 -14.64 5.75 20.39
C TYR A 25 -15.75 6.48 21.15
N GLU A 26 -15.48 7.69 21.62
CA GLU A 26 -16.42 8.48 22.42
C GLU A 26 -17.53 9.11 21.56
N ASN A 27 -17.23 9.42 20.30
CA ASN A 27 -18.16 10.09 19.39
C ASN A 27 -17.84 9.82 17.91
N ALA A 28 -18.79 10.21 17.03
CA ALA A 28 -18.65 10.08 15.58
C ALA A 28 -17.41 10.78 15.02
N SER A 29 -17.09 11.97 15.54
CA SER A 29 -15.93 12.75 15.08
C SER A 29 -14.61 12.02 15.34
N GLU A 30 -14.51 11.22 16.40
CA GLU A 30 -13.33 10.38 16.64
C GLU A 30 -13.20 9.24 15.64
N VAL A 31 -14.32 8.58 15.32
CA VAL A 31 -14.36 7.51 14.31
C VAL A 31 -13.89 8.06 12.96
N VAL A 32 -14.43 9.22 12.56
CA VAL A 32 -14.06 9.87 11.29
C VAL A 32 -12.58 10.29 11.29
N ARG A 33 -12.06 10.87 12.38
CA ARG A 33 -10.63 11.20 12.47
C ARG A 33 -9.74 9.96 12.39
N ALA A 34 -10.11 8.86 13.05
CA ALA A 34 -9.36 7.61 13.00
C ALA A 34 -9.38 6.99 11.60
N ALA A 35 -10.51 7.07 10.90
CA ALA A 35 -10.64 6.65 9.51
C ALA A 35 -9.75 7.49 8.58
N LEU A 36 -9.81 8.82 8.69
CA LEU A 36 -8.98 9.73 7.89
C LEU A 36 -7.48 9.54 8.12
N ARG A 37 -7.05 9.35 9.37
CA ARG A 37 -5.65 9.02 9.67
C ARG A 37 -5.22 7.68 9.07
N THR A 38 -6.15 6.75 8.93
CA THR A 38 -5.85 5.44 8.32
C THR A 38 -5.74 5.57 6.81
N LEU A 39 -6.68 6.29 6.18
CA LEU A 39 -6.61 6.63 4.76
C LEU A 39 -5.30 7.37 4.42
N GLU A 40 -4.93 8.39 5.21
CA GLU A 40 -3.69 9.14 4.99
C GLU A 40 -2.44 8.24 5.07
N ARG A 41 -2.38 7.31 6.03
CA ARG A 41 -1.27 6.35 6.11
C ARG A 41 -1.25 5.42 4.91
N GLU A 42 -2.40 4.90 4.50
CA GLU A 42 -2.50 4.00 3.34
C GLU A 42 -2.05 4.71 2.05
N GLU A 43 -2.46 5.97 1.85
CA GLU A 43 -2.02 6.81 0.73
C GLU A 43 -0.50 7.06 0.78
N GLN A 44 0.06 7.41 1.94
CA GLN A 44 1.50 7.60 2.10
C GLN A 44 2.30 6.31 1.82
N GLU A 45 1.84 5.17 2.33
CA GLU A 45 2.46 3.87 2.07
C GLU A 45 2.40 3.50 0.59
N TYR A 46 1.28 3.79 -0.09
CA TYR A 46 1.12 3.53 -1.51
C TYR A 46 2.07 4.39 -2.35
N GLU A 47 2.15 5.69 -2.08
CA GLU A 47 3.07 6.59 -2.78
C GLU A 47 4.53 6.21 -2.54
N ALA A 48 4.89 5.81 -1.32
CA ALA A 48 6.24 5.33 -1.02
C ALA A 48 6.59 4.06 -1.81
N LYS A 49 5.65 3.10 -1.91
CA LYS A 49 5.83 1.88 -2.71
C LYS A 49 5.99 2.21 -4.20
N LEU A 50 5.18 3.12 -4.72
CA LEU A 50 5.28 3.56 -6.12
C LEU A 50 6.60 4.26 -6.40
N ALA A 51 7.08 5.11 -5.49
CA ALA A 51 8.37 5.79 -5.64
C ALA A 51 9.52 4.78 -5.71
N VAL A 52 9.54 3.79 -4.82
CA VAL A 52 10.55 2.71 -4.83
C VAL A 52 10.47 1.89 -6.11
N LEU A 53 9.25 1.52 -6.55
CA LEU A 53 9.07 0.74 -7.78
C LEU A 53 9.56 1.49 -9.02
N ARG A 54 9.23 2.78 -9.14
CA ARG A 54 9.70 3.63 -10.24
C ARG A 54 11.22 3.71 -10.26
N ALA A 55 11.84 3.96 -9.09
CA ALA A 55 13.29 4.01 -8.99
C ALA A 55 13.96 2.68 -9.39
N ALA A 56 13.38 1.54 -9.01
CA ALA A 56 13.90 0.23 -9.41
C ALA A 56 13.76 -0.05 -10.90
N ILE A 57 12.70 0.45 -11.55
CA ILE A 57 12.54 0.39 -13.01
C ILE A 57 13.59 1.28 -13.68
N ASP A 58 13.75 2.52 -13.22
CA ASP A 58 14.75 3.45 -13.76
C ASP A 58 16.18 2.88 -13.64
N GLU A 59 16.50 2.24 -12.51
CA GLU A 59 17.77 1.52 -12.30
C GLU A 59 17.92 0.36 -13.29
N GLY A 60 16.87 -0.44 -13.48
CA GLY A 60 16.85 -1.53 -14.45
C GLY A 60 17.05 -1.05 -15.89
N ASP A 61 16.34 -0.02 -16.30
CA ASP A 61 16.45 0.58 -17.63
C ASP A 61 17.85 1.18 -17.87
N ALA A 62 18.43 1.81 -16.84
CA ALA A 62 19.80 2.33 -16.88
C ALA A 62 20.88 1.23 -16.88
N SER A 63 20.56 0.00 -16.44
CA SER A 63 21.51 -1.12 -16.39
C SER A 63 21.85 -1.72 -17.76
N GLY A 64 21.12 -1.31 -18.81
CA GLY A 64 21.34 -1.74 -20.18
C GLY A 64 20.62 -3.04 -20.54
N ILE A 65 20.83 -3.51 -21.77
CA ILE A 65 20.17 -4.72 -22.27
C ILE A 65 20.91 -5.95 -21.74
N ALA A 66 20.17 -6.87 -21.15
CA ALA A 66 20.73 -8.15 -20.69
C ALA A 66 21.30 -8.94 -21.87
N GLU A 67 22.55 -9.38 -21.73
CA GLU A 67 23.21 -10.24 -22.72
C GLU A 67 22.58 -11.64 -22.74
N ASP A 68 22.61 -12.28 -23.91
CA ASP A 68 22.13 -13.65 -24.12
C ASP A 68 22.69 -14.63 -23.07
N GLY A 69 21.87 -15.56 -22.62
CA GLY A 69 22.27 -16.57 -21.63
C GLY A 69 22.35 -16.06 -20.18
N VAL A 70 21.77 -14.90 -19.87
CA VAL A 70 21.80 -14.30 -18.52
C VAL A 70 21.25 -15.24 -17.44
N PHE A 71 20.18 -15.98 -17.73
CA PHE A 71 19.57 -16.89 -16.76
C PHE A 71 20.47 -18.09 -16.47
N GLU A 72 21.14 -18.65 -17.48
CA GLU A 72 22.11 -19.74 -17.33
C GLU A 72 23.29 -19.30 -16.47
N ARG A 73 23.81 -18.08 -16.69
CA ARG A 73 24.89 -17.51 -15.86
C ARG A 73 24.46 -17.33 -14.40
N VAL A 74 23.24 -16.83 -14.17
CA VAL A 74 22.69 -16.69 -12.81
C VAL A 74 22.53 -18.06 -12.14
N LEU A 75 21.98 -19.05 -12.84
CA LEU A 75 21.80 -20.41 -12.32
C LEU A 75 23.15 -21.08 -12.00
N ASP A 76 24.16 -20.92 -12.85
CA ASP A 76 25.53 -21.41 -12.60
C ASP A 76 26.13 -20.77 -11.34
N THR A 77 25.99 -19.45 -11.22
CA THR A 77 26.49 -18.69 -10.07
C THR A 77 25.83 -19.16 -8.76
N LEU A 78 24.53 -19.45 -8.81
CA LEU A 78 23.75 -19.95 -7.67
C LEU A 78 23.85 -21.46 -7.47
N LYS A 79 24.59 -22.19 -8.32
CA LYS A 79 24.72 -23.66 -8.32
C LYS A 79 23.37 -24.39 -8.39
N LEU A 80 22.43 -23.83 -9.14
CA LEU A 80 21.08 -24.38 -9.32
C LEU A 80 21.01 -25.21 -10.61
N PRO A 81 20.17 -26.27 -10.64
CA PRO A 81 20.00 -27.10 -11.83
C PRO A 81 19.34 -26.32 -12.98
N LYS A 82 19.87 -26.49 -14.20
CA LYS A 82 19.42 -25.79 -15.42
C LYS A 82 18.17 -26.38 -16.08
N THR A 83 17.62 -27.47 -15.53
CA THR A 83 16.57 -28.26 -16.19
C THR A 83 15.25 -28.09 -15.47
N ARG A 84 14.19 -27.69 -16.19
CA ARG A 84 12.81 -27.88 -15.73
C ARG A 84 12.52 -29.38 -15.75
N ARG A 85 12.14 -29.92 -14.60
CA ARG A 85 11.64 -31.29 -14.47
C ARG A 85 10.28 -31.43 -15.16
#